data_AF-A0AAV4UP55-F1
#
_entry.id   AF-A0AAV4UP55-F1
#
_cell.length_a   1.000
_cell.length_b   1.000
_cell.length_c   1.000
_cell.angle_alpha   90.00
_cell.angle_beta   90.00
_cell.angle_gamma   90.00
#
_symmetry.space_group_name_H-M   'P 1'
#
loop_
_entity.id
_entity.type
_entity.pdbx_description
1 polymer ?
#
loop_
_entity_poly.entity_id
_entity_poly.type
_entity_poly.pdbx_seq_one_letter_code
_entity_poly.pdbx_strand_id
1 'polypeptide(L)'
;MKSQSLIITLADENSTSFHFTKVYIRPLYQRLASDELLEHCIQCAIQNVNESFHSIMRNKFPKDKFAFSNRVRTSVSADVYEINFGDLKTM
;
A
#
# COMPACT_ATOMS: atom_id res chain seq x y z
N MET A 1 -25.14 23.37 22.09
CA MET A 1 -24.91 22.07 21.43
C MET A 1 -25.90 21.95 20.27
N LYS A 2 -25.51 22.41 19.07
CA LYS A 2 -26.39 22.30 17.89
C LYS A 2 -26.09 20.98 17.20
N SER A 3 -27.01 20.03 17.37
CA SER A 3 -27.07 18.82 16.56
C SER A 3 -27.31 19.24 15.12
N GLN A 4 -26.29 19.15 14.27
CA GLN A 4 -26.49 19.28 12.82
C GLN A 4 -27.09 17.96 12.35
N SER A 5 -28.41 17.91 12.30
CA SER A 5 -29.16 16.87 11.63
C SER A 5 -28.67 16.79 10.18
N LEU A 6 -28.13 15.62 9.82
CA LEU A 6 -27.70 15.28 8.47
C LEU A 6 -28.95 15.19 7.57
N ILE A 7 -29.45 16.33 7.09
CA ILE A 7 -30.53 16.35 6.11
C ILE A 7 -29.89 15.98 4.77
N ILE A 8 -29.86 14.67 4.47
CA ILE A 8 -29.63 14.19 3.10
C ILE A 8 -30.93 14.47 2.34
N THR A 9 -31.07 15.69 1.82
CA THR A 9 -32.15 16.03 0.91
C THR A 9 -31.94 15.25 -0.39
N LEU A 10 -32.88 14.35 -0.69
CA LEU A 10 -32.99 13.62 -1.94
C LEU A 10 -33.12 14.62 -3.11
N ALA A 11 -32.01 14.95 -3.76
CA ALA A 11 -31.97 15.76 -4.96
C ALA A 11 -31.14 15.04 -6.00
N ASP A 12 -31.82 14.50 -7.03
CA ASP A 12 -31.26 13.89 -8.25
C ASP A 12 -30.13 12.86 -8.02
N GLU A 13 -30.46 11.57 -8.15
CA GLU A 13 -29.54 10.44 -7.94
C GLU A 13 -28.23 10.57 -8.75
N ASN A 14 -28.27 11.25 -9.91
CA ASN A 14 -27.08 11.51 -10.72
C ASN A 14 -26.22 12.67 -10.20
N SER A 15 -26.86 13.71 -9.65
CA SER A 15 -26.17 14.88 -9.09
C SER A 15 -25.55 14.58 -7.72
N THR A 16 -26.23 13.78 -6.91
CA THR A 16 -25.73 13.27 -5.62
C THR A 16 -24.58 12.27 -5.77
N SER A 17 -24.66 11.35 -6.74
CA SER A 17 -23.56 10.43 -7.08
C SER A 17 -22.32 11.18 -7.54
N PHE A 18 -22.47 12.13 -8.47
CA PHE A 18 -21.34 12.95 -8.94
C PHE A 18 -20.72 13.80 -7.83
N HIS A 19 -21.56 14.40 -6.97
CA HIS A 19 -21.10 15.15 -5.80
C HIS A 19 -20.36 14.25 -4.81
N PHE A 20 -20.87 13.05 -4.53
CA PHE A 20 -20.22 12.09 -3.66
C PHE A 20 -18.85 11.65 -4.20
N THR A 21 -18.77 11.32 -5.50
CA THR A 21 -17.49 10.97 -6.14
C THR A 21 -16.50 12.12 -6.07
N LYS A 22 -16.93 13.36 -6.31
CA LYS A 22 -16.05 14.53 -6.32
C LYS A 22 -15.56 14.92 -4.91
N VAL A 23 -16.42 14.81 -3.90
CA VAL A 23 -16.13 15.27 -2.53
C VAL A 23 -15.43 14.21 -1.70
N TYR A 24 -15.80 12.94 -1.84
CA TYR A 24 -15.28 11.88 -0.96
C TYR A 24 -14.31 10.94 -1.67
N ILE A 25 -14.61 10.54 -2.91
CA ILE A 25 -13.81 9.55 -3.64
C ILE A 25 -12.56 10.18 -4.29
N ARG A 26 -12.70 11.34 -4.93
CA ARG A 26 -11.58 12.00 -5.61
C ARG A 26 -10.42 12.35 -4.67
N PRO A 27 -10.62 12.94 -3.48
CA PRO A 27 -9.52 13.21 -2.56
C PRO A 27 -8.85 11.92 -2.06
N LEU A 28 -9.62 10.85 -1.86
CA LEU A 28 -9.10 9.54 -1.50
C LEU A 28 -8.19 8.99 -2.62
N TYR A 29 -8.65 9.01 -3.86
CA TYR A 29 -7.85 8.58 -5.01
C TYR A 29 -6.59 9.44 -5.21
N GLN A 30 -6.70 10.76 -5.06
CA GLN A 30 -5.54 11.65 -5.14
C GLN A 30 -4.52 11.36 -4.04
N ARG A 31 -4.98 11.05 -2.83
CA ARG A 31 -4.10 10.61 -1.74
C ARG A 31 -3.46 9.27 -2.08
N LEU A 32 -4.23 8.28 -2.52
CA LEU A 32 -3.70 6.96 -2.88
C LEU A 32 -2.74 6.99 -4.06
N ALA A 33 -2.86 7.98 -4.94
CA ALA A 33 -1.95 8.21 -6.05
C ALA A 33 -0.80 9.17 -5.71
N SER A 34 -0.54 9.48 -4.43
CA SER A 34 0.57 10.35 -4.06
C SER A 34 1.92 9.66 -4.25
N ASP A 35 2.90 10.42 -4.75
CA ASP A 35 4.28 9.92 -4.92
C ASP A 35 4.90 9.50 -3.59
N GLU A 36 4.51 10.14 -2.48
CA GLU A 36 4.92 9.75 -1.12
C GLU A 36 4.49 8.32 -0.77
N LEU A 37 3.24 7.96 -1.07
CA LEU A 37 2.75 6.59 -0.83
C LEU A 37 3.41 5.60 -1.79
N LEU A 38 3.69 6.00 -3.02
CA LEU A 38 4.45 5.19 -3.97
C LEU A 38 5.88 4.94 -3.49
N GLU A 39 6.56 5.97 -2.98
CA GLU A 39 7.91 5.85 -2.42
C GLU A 39 7.92 4.93 -1.20
N HIS A 40 6.92 5.05 -0.32
CA HIS A 40 6.74 4.11 0.79
C HIS A 40 6.50 2.67 0.32
N CYS A 41 5.71 2.45 -0.74
CA CYS A 41 5.55 1.11 -1.33
C CYS A 41 6.91 0.58 -1.82
N ILE A 42 7.62 1.34 -2.66
CA ILE A 42 8.96 0.98 -3.19
C ILE A 42 9.94 0.63 -2.07
N GLN A 43 9.84 1.30 -0.92
CA GLN A 43 10.69 1.06 0.25
C GLN A 43 10.16 0.00 1.22
N CYS A 44 9.02 -0.65 0.92
CA CYS A 44 8.31 -1.56 1.82
C CYS A 44 7.88 -0.93 3.15
N ALA A 45 7.67 0.39 3.19
CA ALA A 45 7.30 1.16 4.38
C ALA A 45 5.79 1.15 4.70
N ILE A 46 4.96 0.45 3.90
CA ILE A 46 3.53 0.23 4.20
C ILE A 46 3.32 -1.13 4.90
N GLN A 47 2.32 -1.21 5.79
CA GLN A 47 2.18 -2.36 6.69
C GLN A 47 2.00 -3.72 5.98
N ASN A 48 1.19 -3.80 4.91
CA ASN A 48 0.95 -5.09 4.23
C ASN A 48 2.20 -5.61 3.49
N VAL A 49 3.02 -4.69 2.97
CA VAL A 49 4.23 -5.01 2.22
C VAL A 49 5.32 -5.42 3.19
N ASN A 50 5.43 -4.73 4.33
CA ASN A 50 6.39 -5.05 5.37
C ASN A 50 6.15 -6.44 5.99
N GLU A 51 4.89 -6.83 6.22
CA GLU A 51 4.55 -8.16 6.71
C GLU A 51 4.94 -9.27 5.70
N SER A 52 4.64 -9.04 4.42
CA SER A 52 5.00 -9.95 3.32
C SER A 52 6.52 -10.08 3.18
N PHE A 53 7.24 -8.96 3.22
CA PHE A 53 8.70 -8.90 3.18
C PHE A 53 9.35 -9.63 4.35
N HIS A 54 8.87 -9.39 5.57
CA HIS A 54 9.39 -10.09 6.74
C HIS A 54 9.13 -11.59 6.70
N SER A 55 8.01 -12.05 6.13
CA SER A 55 7.73 -13.48 5.92
C SER A 55 8.75 -14.12 4.98
N ILE A 56 8.98 -13.52 3.82
CA ILE A 56 9.96 -13.99 2.82
C ILE A 56 11.37 -14.05 3.41
N MET A 57 11.78 -12.98 4.10
CA MET A 57 13.09 -12.92 4.75
C MET A 57 13.27 -13.98 5.82
N ARG A 58 12.25 -14.26 6.63
CA ARG A 58 12.32 -15.31 7.67
C ARG A 58 12.40 -16.72 7.08
N ASN A 59 11.71 -16.96 5.96
CA ASN A 59 11.80 -18.24 5.26
C ASN A 59 13.18 -18.45 4.62
N LYS A 60 13.75 -17.39 4.02
CA LYS A 60 15.06 -17.45 3.34
C LYS A 60 16.23 -17.43 4.32
N PHE A 61 16.12 -16.68 5.41
CA PHE A 61 17.10 -16.59 6.50
C PHE A 61 16.46 -16.90 7.85
N PRO A 62 16.29 -18.19 8.17
CA PRO A 62 15.81 -18.63 9.47
C PRO A 62 16.71 -18.12 10.60
N LYS A 63 16.12 -17.73 11.73
CA LYS A 63 16.84 -17.13 12.87
C LYS A 63 17.83 -18.09 13.55
N ASP A 64 17.61 -19.39 13.39
CA ASP A 64 18.44 -20.48 13.90
C ASP A 64 19.67 -20.75 13.03
N LYS A 65 19.82 -20.05 11.88
CA LYS A 65 20.92 -20.25 10.94
C LYS A 65 21.74 -18.98 10.76
N PHE A 66 23.06 -19.13 10.73
CA PHE A 66 23.96 -18.04 10.39
C PHE A 66 23.95 -17.80 8.88
N ALA A 67 23.93 -16.52 8.49
CA ALA A 67 24.06 -16.09 7.11
C ALA A 67 25.09 -14.96 7.01
N PHE A 68 25.85 -14.94 5.91
CA PHE A 68 26.81 -13.87 5.64
C PHE A 68 26.07 -12.55 5.38
N SER A 69 26.55 -11.47 6.01
CA SER A 69 25.96 -10.12 5.87
C SER A 69 25.77 -9.69 4.41
N ASN A 70 26.76 -9.96 3.56
CA ASN A 70 26.67 -9.63 2.13
C ASN A 70 25.51 -10.38 1.44
N ARG A 71 25.31 -11.66 1.75
CA ARG A 71 24.23 -12.47 1.19
C ARG A 71 22.86 -11.96 1.65
N VAL A 72 22.75 -11.56 2.92
CA VAL A 72 21.52 -10.97 3.46
C VAL A 72 21.19 -9.66 2.73
N ARG A 73 22.17 -8.75 2.59
CA ARG A 73 21.98 -7.46 1.91
C ARG A 73 21.56 -7.60 0.45
N THR A 74 22.21 -8.51 -0.29
CA THR A 74 21.85 -8.76 -1.69
C THR A 74 20.44 -9.33 -1.80
N SER A 75 20.07 -10.27 -0.92
CA SER A 75 18.72 -10.84 -0.94
C SER A 75 17.65 -9.82 -0.59
N VAL A 76 17.85 -9.02 0.46
CA VAL A 76 16.92 -7.95 0.84
C VAL A 76 16.60 -7.06 -0.35
N SER A 77 17.61 -6.67 -1.12
CA SER A 77 17.43 -5.80 -2.29
C SER A 77 16.59 -6.47 -3.39
N ALA A 78 16.81 -7.76 -3.64
CA ALA A 78 16.04 -8.54 -4.60
C ALA A 78 14.59 -8.78 -4.13
N ASP A 79 14.42 -9.10 -2.85
CA ASP A 79 13.12 -9.40 -2.25
C ASP A 79 12.22 -8.14 -2.21
N VAL A 80 12.80 -6.96 -1.94
CA VAL A 80 12.08 -5.66 -2.05
C VAL A 80 11.61 -5.40 -3.48
N TYR A 81 12.43 -5.73 -4.48
CA TYR A 81 12.04 -5.57 -5.88
C TYR A 81 10.90 -6.53 -6.26
N GLU A 82 11.01 -7.81 -5.88
CA GLU A 82 10.01 -8.84 -6.17
C GLU A 82 8.64 -8.51 -5.57
N ILE A 83 8.60 -7.97 -4.35
CA ILE A 83 7.32 -7.63 -3.70
C ILE A 83 6.66 -6.41 -4.33
N ASN A 84 7.46 -5.43 -4.77
CA ASN A 84 6.92 -4.18 -5.32
C ASN A 84 6.57 -4.25 -6.79
N PHE A 85 7.30 -5.05 -7.57
CA PHE A 85 7.15 -5.12 -9.02
C PHE A 85 6.65 -6.50 -9.52
N GLY A 86 6.53 -7.49 -8.62
CA GLY A 86 6.17 -8.86 -8.97
C GLY A 86 7.38 -9.71 -9.41
N ASP A 87 7.19 -11.02 -9.52
CA ASP A 87 8.20 -11.95 -10.03
C ASP A 87 8.25 -11.90 -11.57
N LEU A 88 9.43 -11.60 -12.13
CA LEU A 88 9.67 -11.60 -13.58
C LEU A 88 9.60 -13.01 -14.21
N LYS A 89 9.47 -14.07 -13.42
CA LYS A 89 9.38 -15.47 -13.92
C LYS A 89 8.07 -15.84 -14.62
N THR A 90 7.11 -14.92 -14.76
CA THR A 90 5.85 -15.16 -15.48
C THR A 90 5.70 -14.28 -16.72
N MET A 91 6.73 -14.23 -17.57
CA MET A 91 6.62 -13.86 -18.99
C MET A 91 7.32 -14.87 -19.87
#